data_AF-B0SX30-F1
#
_entry.id   AF-B0SX30-F1
#
_cell.length_a   1.000
_cell.length_b   1.000
_cell.length_c   1.000
_cell.angle_alpha   90.00
_cell.angle_beta   90.00
_cell.angle_gamma   90.00
#
_symmetry.space_group_name_H-M   'P 1'
#
loop_
_entity.id
_entity.type
_entity.pdbx_description
1 polymer ?
#
loop_
_entity_poly.entity_id
_entity_poly.type
_entity_poly.pdbx_seq_one_letter_code
_entity_poly.pdbx_strand_id
1 'polypeptide(L)'
;MSKPPKPARLGAGALTVARQTRPVAFAVHLINEVNGSRGGKGSVTGDPEDMREAFRAGRARLTLDDGVEMDVTVVAHTEGSDTAYFQVA
;
A
#
# COMPACT_ATOMS: atom_id res chain seq x y z
N MET A 1 -3.87 14.87 -26.16
CA MET A 1 -4.34 15.27 -24.81
C MET A 1 -4.32 14.04 -23.93
N SER A 2 -3.44 14.01 -22.94
CA SER A 2 -3.30 12.90 -21.98
C SER A 2 -4.54 12.84 -21.08
N LYS A 3 -5.18 11.68 -20.96
CA LYS A 3 -6.27 11.49 -19.99
C LYS A 3 -5.73 11.79 -18.58
N PRO A 4 -6.50 12.49 -17.72
CA PRO A 4 -6.10 12.69 -16.34
C PRO A 4 -5.89 11.33 -15.65
N PRO A 5 -4.85 11.17 -14.82
CA PRO A 5 -4.61 9.94 -14.10
C PRO A 5 -5.84 9.62 -13.23
N LYS A 6 -6.21 8.34 -13.17
CA LYS A 6 -7.32 7.92 -12.31
C LYS A 6 -7.02 8.34 -10.85
N PRO A 7 -8.02 8.87 -10.14
CA PRO A 7 -7.86 9.21 -8.73
C PRO A 7 -7.46 7.96 -7.92
N ALA A 8 -6.69 8.17 -6.85
CA ALA A 8 -6.38 7.09 -5.92
C ALA A 8 -7.67 6.49 -5.35
N ARG A 9 -7.70 5.17 -5.20
CA ARG A 9 -8.69 4.54 -4.33
C ARG A 9 -8.25 4.75 -2.89
N LEU A 10 -9.10 5.39 -2.10
CA LEU A 10 -8.90 5.58 -0.67
C LEU A 10 -9.80 4.61 0.11
N GLY A 11 -9.36 4.17 1.28
CA GLY A 11 -10.19 3.32 2.14
C GLY A 11 -9.49 2.90 3.42
N ALA A 12 -10.22 2.19 4.26
CA ALA A 12 -9.68 1.50 5.43
C ALA A 12 -9.34 0.06 5.06
N GLY A 13 -8.23 -0.45 5.57
CA GLY A 13 -7.76 -1.79 5.28
C GLY A 13 -6.93 -2.36 6.42
N ALA A 14 -6.21 -3.42 6.12
CA ALA A 14 -5.29 -4.03 7.05
C ALA A 14 -3.94 -4.33 6.40
N LEU A 15 -2.86 -3.99 7.07
CA LEU A 15 -1.51 -4.32 6.66
C LEU A 15 -1.03 -5.52 7.47
N THR A 16 -0.59 -6.58 6.79
CA THR A 16 0.01 -7.75 7.41
C THR A 16 1.52 -7.72 7.19
N VAL A 17 2.28 -7.66 8.29
CA VAL A 17 3.75 -7.72 8.31
C VAL A 17 4.15 -8.81 9.29
N ALA A 18 5.05 -9.72 8.89
CA ALA A 18 5.53 -10.80 9.77
C ALA A 18 4.40 -11.59 10.49
N ARG A 19 3.28 -11.85 9.80
CA ARG A 19 2.04 -12.50 10.31
C ARG A 19 1.23 -11.69 11.32
N GLN A 20 1.66 -10.47 11.66
CA GLN A 20 0.87 -9.53 12.46
C GLN A 20 0.03 -8.67 11.54
N THR A 21 -1.26 -8.52 11.85
CA THR A 21 -2.21 -7.75 11.05
C THR A 21 -2.62 -6.49 11.83
N ARG A 22 -2.49 -5.33 11.19
CA ARG A 22 -2.75 -4.02 11.79
C ARG A 22 -3.71 -3.22 10.92
N PRO A 23 -4.67 -2.49 11.50
CA PRO A 23 -5.57 -1.63 10.74
C PRO A 23 -4.78 -0.43 10.17
N VAL A 24 -5.05 -0.07 8.91
CA VAL A 24 -4.44 1.08 8.23
C VAL A 24 -5.47 1.80 7.36
N ALA A 25 -5.24 3.08 7.08
CA ALA A 25 -5.83 3.74 5.93
C ALA A 25 -4.93 3.54 4.71
N PHE A 26 -5.49 3.39 3.51
CA PHE A 26 -4.72 3.24 2.28
C PHE A 26 -5.10 4.30 1.24
N ALA A 27 -4.14 4.60 0.37
CA ALA A 27 -4.35 5.28 -0.90
C ALA A 27 -3.65 4.47 -2.01
N VAL A 28 -4.41 3.90 -2.95
CA VAL A 28 -3.85 3.04 -4.02
C VAL A 28 -4.12 3.64 -5.39
N HIS A 29 -3.07 3.87 -6.15
CA HIS A 29 -3.12 4.11 -7.59
C HIS A 29 -2.87 2.79 -8.32
N LEU A 30 -3.95 2.12 -8.71
CA LEU A 30 -3.86 0.94 -9.56
C LEU A 30 -3.65 1.36 -11.00
N ILE A 31 -2.54 0.91 -11.59
CA ILE A 31 -2.26 1.08 -13.01
C ILE A 31 -2.74 -0.21 -13.68
N ASN A 32 -3.90 -0.16 -14.32
CA ASN A 32 -4.28 -1.21 -15.24
C ASN A 32 -3.45 -1.02 -16.51
N GLU A 33 -2.34 -1.74 -16.67
CA GLU A 33 -1.67 -1.81 -17.96
C GLU A 33 -2.25 -2.91 -18.84
N VAL A 34 -2.44 -2.54 -20.11
CA VAL A 34 -2.87 -3.41 -21.21
C VAL A 34 -1.68 -4.30 -21.57
N ASN A 35 -1.38 -5.32 -20.74
CA ASN A 35 -0.50 -6.46 -21.05
C ASN A 35 -0.37 -7.50 -19.92
N GLY A 36 -1.27 -7.50 -18.92
CA GLY A 36 -1.44 -8.62 -17.99
C GLY A 36 -0.76 -8.51 -16.63
N SER A 37 0.11 -7.52 -16.39
CA SER A 37 0.60 -7.20 -15.03
C SER A 37 -0.18 -6.01 -14.45
N ARG A 38 -0.77 -6.20 -13.27
CA ARG A 38 -1.41 -5.12 -12.51
C ARG A 38 -0.36 -4.44 -11.62
N GLY A 39 0.35 -3.47 -12.18
CA GLY A 39 1.23 -2.61 -11.41
C GLY A 39 0.45 -1.59 -10.58
N GLY A 40 1.02 -1.17 -9.45
CA GLY A 40 0.38 -0.15 -8.61
C GLY A 40 1.38 0.56 -7.71
N LYS A 41 1.02 1.76 -7.27
CA LYS A 41 1.74 2.48 -6.22
C LYS A 41 0.75 3.05 -5.23
N GLY A 42 1.16 3.21 -3.99
CA GLY A 42 0.27 3.74 -2.98
C GLY A 42 0.97 4.13 -1.69
N SER A 43 0.16 4.54 -0.73
CA SER A 43 0.58 4.77 0.64
C SER A 43 -0.37 4.07 1.61
N VAL A 44 0.18 3.70 2.76
CA VAL A 44 -0.57 3.25 3.93
C VAL A 44 -0.26 4.19 5.08
N THR A 45 -1.28 4.52 5.86
CA THR A 45 -1.17 5.37 7.06
C THR A 45 -1.71 4.59 8.26
N GLY A 46 -0.94 4.53 9.34
CA GLY A 46 -1.26 3.74 10.54
C GLY A 46 -0.38 4.13 11.71
N ASP A 47 -0.18 3.20 12.65
CA ASP A 47 0.75 3.44 13.76
C ASP A 47 2.18 3.66 13.25
N PRO A 48 2.91 4.69 13.72
CA PRO A 48 4.28 4.96 13.26
C PRO A 48 5.26 3.79 13.46
N GLU A 49 5.10 2.99 14.52
CA GLU A 49 5.95 1.83 14.76
C GLU A 49 5.66 0.71 13.75
N ASP A 50 4.38 0.50 13.44
CA ASP A 50 3.94 -0.46 12.43
C ASP A 50 4.45 -0.06 11.03
N MET A 51 4.41 1.23 10.68
CA MET A 51 4.92 1.72 9.38
C MET A 51 6.43 1.57 9.26
N ARG A 52 7.15 1.83 10.35
CA ARG A 52 8.59 1.58 10.42
C ARG A 52 8.90 0.09 10.26
N GLU A 53 8.13 -0.80 10.89
CA GLU A 53 8.29 -2.24 10.74
C GLU A 53 8.00 -2.69 9.31
N ALA A 54 6.92 -2.20 8.70
CA ALA A 54 6.55 -2.50 7.33
C ALA A 54 7.67 -2.12 6.34
N PHE A 55 8.28 -0.94 6.51
CA PHE A 55 9.42 -0.52 5.70
C PHE A 55 10.65 -1.41 5.91
N ARG A 56 10.97 -1.77 7.17
CA ARG A 56 12.09 -2.67 7.48
C ARG A 56 11.90 -4.08 6.92
N ALA A 57 10.68 -4.59 6.94
CA ALA A 57 10.34 -5.89 6.37
C ALA A 57 10.43 -5.88 4.83
N GLY A 58 10.18 -4.73 4.20
CA GLY A 58 10.24 -4.52 2.75
C GLY A 58 9.09 -5.16 1.97
N ARG A 59 8.50 -6.26 2.47
CA ARG A 59 7.30 -6.90 1.91
C ARG A 59 6.20 -6.99 2.96
N ALA A 60 4.98 -6.71 2.53
CA ALA A 60 3.78 -6.77 3.34
C ALA A 60 2.60 -7.23 2.49
N ARG A 61 1.51 -7.65 3.15
CA ARG A 61 0.25 -7.95 2.47
C ARG A 61 -0.79 -6.91 2.88
N LEU A 62 -1.33 -6.17 1.91
CA LEU A 62 -2.37 -5.17 2.12
C LEU A 62 -3.73 -5.80 1.79
N THR A 63 -4.65 -5.77 2.75
CA THR A 63 -6.06 -6.14 2.55
C THR A 63 -6.88 -4.85 2.45
N LEU A 64 -7.61 -4.69 1.34
CA LEU A 64 -8.49 -3.54 1.13
C LEU A 64 -9.85 -3.73 1.81
N ASP A 65 -10.67 -2.67 1.82
CA ASP A 65 -12.03 -2.65 2.39
C ASP A 65 -13.01 -3.61 1.71
N ASP A 66 -12.77 -3.98 0.45
CA ASP A 66 -13.55 -4.97 -0.29
C ASP A 66 -13.03 -6.41 -0.13
N GLY A 67 -12.03 -6.61 0.74
CA GLY A 67 -11.41 -7.92 0.99
C GLY A 67 -10.38 -8.33 -0.06
N VAL A 68 -10.07 -7.48 -1.05
CA VAL A 68 -8.98 -7.75 -1.98
C VAL A 68 -7.65 -7.71 -1.24
N GLU A 69 -6.89 -8.79 -1.33
CA GLU A 69 -5.52 -8.87 -0.82
C GLU A 69 -4.52 -8.63 -1.95
N MET A 70 -3.47 -7.85 -1.66
CA MET A 70 -2.36 -7.61 -2.56
C MET A 70 -1.03 -7.68 -1.81
N ASP A 71 -0.06 -8.36 -2.42
CA ASP A 71 1.32 -8.32 -1.96
C ASP A 71 1.94 -7.00 -2.39
N VAL A 72 2.50 -6.29 -1.43
CA VAL A 72 3.10 -4.97 -1.64
C VAL A 72 4.55 -4.97 -1.20
N THR A 73 5.38 -4.23 -1.92
CA THR A 73 6.75 -3.92 -1.50
C THR A 73 6.76 -2.50 -0.95
N VAL A 74 7.13 -2.33 0.32
CA VAL A 74 7.25 -1.01 0.94
C VAL A 74 8.60 -0.41 0.53
N VAL A 75 8.56 0.75 -0.12
CA VAL A 75 9.73 1.34 -0.80
C VAL A 75 10.21 2.62 -0.14
N ALA A 76 9.38 3.28 0.66
CA ALA A 76 9.79 4.48 1.40
C ALA A 76 9.00 4.63 2.70
N HIS A 77 9.65 5.16 3.72
CA HIS A 77 9.08 5.60 4.99
C HIS A 77 9.97 6.71 5.54
N THR A 78 9.36 7.69 6.20
CA THR A 78 10.10 8.74 6.91
C THR A 78 10.06 8.44 8.40
N GLU A 79 11.21 8.50 9.08
CA GLU A 79 11.29 8.23 10.51
C GLU A 79 10.33 9.13 11.31
N GLY A 80 9.56 8.53 12.21
CA GLY A 80 8.52 9.22 12.98
C GLY A 80 7.21 9.49 12.21
N SER A 81 7.14 9.18 10.91
CA SER A 81 5.91 9.31 10.13
C SER A 81 4.98 8.12 10.37
N ASP A 82 3.69 8.43 10.40
CA ASP A 82 2.57 7.50 10.37
C ASP A 82 2.29 6.91 8.98
N THR A 83 3.09 7.26 7.96
CA THR A 83 2.81 6.93 6.56
C THR A 83 3.99 6.24 5.90
N ALA A 84 3.73 5.11 5.23
CA ALA A 84 4.68 4.41 4.39
C ALA A 84 4.18 4.29 2.94
N TYR A 85 5.09 4.26 1.98
CA TYR A 85 4.80 4.17 0.54
C TYR A 85 5.19 2.81 -0.01
N PHE A 86 4.38 2.28 -0.91
CA PHE A 86 4.56 0.94 -1.47
C PHE A 86 4.34 0.89 -2.98
N GLN A 87 4.77 -0.23 -3.57
CA GLN A 87 4.47 -0.63 -4.94
C GLN A 87 3.91 -2.05 -5.01
N VAL A 88 3.12 -2.31 -6.05
CA VAL A 88 2.53 -3.60 -6.43
C VAL A 88 3.12 -3.99 -7.79
N ALA A 89 3.54 -5.26 -7.94
CA ALA A 89 4.11 -5.81 -9.16
C ALA A 89 3.08 -6.61 -9.97
#